data_AF-A0A607K5K5-F1
#
_entry.id   AF-A0A607K5K5-F1
#
_cell.length_a   1.000
_cell.length_b   1.000
_cell.length_c   1.000
_cell.angle_alpha   90.00
_cell.angle_beta   90.00
_cell.angle_gamma   90.00
#
_symmetry.space_group_name_H-M   'P 1'
#
loop_
_entity.id
_entity.type
_entity.pdbx_description
1 polymer ?
#
loop_
_entity_poly.entity_id
_entity_poly.type
_entity_poly.pdbx_seq_one_letter_code
_entity_poly.pdbx_strand_id
1 'polypeptide(L)'
;MRIPEQVILSALQKGACIKTFYRASARAAGSADRRIPDGYVLESPGERNEVILSHTDFQSVEKRLEETETWEQIVGSVLFGGSTWTLRPDMNDSSMREPG
;
A
#
# COMPACT_ATOMS: atom_id res chain seq x y z
N MET A 1 -8.54 -1.69 15.93
CA MET A 1 -7.57 -0.70 16.40
C MET A 1 -7.25 0.17 15.20
N ARG A 2 -7.39 1.49 15.30
CA ARG A 2 -7.13 2.43 14.19
C ARG A 2 -5.73 2.97 14.32
N ILE A 3 -4.97 3.00 13.23
CA ILE A 3 -3.62 3.54 13.23
C ILE A 3 -3.71 5.00 12.80
N PRO A 4 -3.14 5.95 13.57
CA PRO A 4 -3.19 7.36 13.18
C PRO A 4 -2.50 7.60 11.83
N GLU A 5 -3.11 8.42 10.96
CA GLU A 5 -2.59 8.77 9.62
C GLU A 5 -1.11 9.19 9.70
N GLN A 6 -0.76 10.03 10.66
CA GLN A 6 0.60 10.53 10.84
C GLN A 6 1.62 9.42 11.11
N VAL A 7 1.23 8.34 11.81
CA VAL A 7 2.12 7.20 12.07
C VAL A 7 2.44 6.48 10.76
N ILE A 8 1.41 6.26 9.94
CA ILE A 8 1.54 5.62 8.62
C ILE A 8 2.42 6.48 7.71
N LEU A 9 2.14 7.78 7.63
CA LEU A 9 2.94 8.72 6.82
C LEU A 9 4.39 8.80 7.28
N SER A 10 4.64 8.81 8.58
CA SER A 10 6.01 8.85 9.12
C SER A 10 6.80 7.59 8.75
N ALA A 11 6.15 6.43 8.67
CA ALA A 11 6.79 5.21 8.19
C ALA A 11 7.07 5.28 6.68
N LEU A 12 6.09 5.72 5.89
CA LEU A 12 6.22 5.87 4.43
C LEU A 12 7.35 6.83 4.05
N GLN A 13 7.49 7.95 4.75
CA GLN A 13 8.59 8.91 4.58
C GLN A 13 9.98 8.29 4.88
N LYS A 14 10.03 7.27 5.74
CA LYS A 14 11.25 6.50 6.04
C LYS A 14 11.52 5.37 5.05
N GLY A 15 10.76 5.29 3.97
CA GLY A 15 10.90 4.26 2.94
C GLY A 15 10.05 3.01 3.17
N ALA A 16 9.09 3.03 4.09
CA ALA A 16 8.08 1.98 4.15
C ALA A 16 7.17 2.02 2.92
N CYS A 17 6.54 0.90 2.61
CA CYS A 17 5.51 0.79 1.58
C CYS A 17 4.26 0.11 2.15
N ILE A 18 3.12 0.36 1.53
CA ILE A 18 1.90 -0.39 1.83
C ILE A 18 1.69 -1.42 0.73
N LYS A 19 1.48 -2.68 1.11
CA LYS A 19 1.04 -3.74 0.20
C LYS A 19 -0.43 -4.02 0.39
N THR A 20 -1.15 -4.06 -0.72
CA THR A 20 -2.55 -4.47 -0.78
C THR A 20 -2.66 -5.84 -1.42
N PHE A 21 -3.61 -6.64 -0.97
CA PHE A 21 -3.82 -7.99 -1.46
C PHE A 21 -5.29 -8.23 -1.74
N TYR A 22 -5.60 -9.01 -2.77
CA TYR A 22 -6.94 -9.49 -3.02
C TYR A 22 -6.92 -10.93 -3.55
N ARG A 23 -8.08 -11.57 -3.45
CA ARG A 23 -8.38 -12.83 -4.12
C ARG A 23 -9.65 -12.72 -4.93
N ALA A 24 -9.67 -13.38 -6.08
CA ALA A 24 -10.83 -13.47 -6.94
C ALA A 24 -10.93 -14.87 -7.56
N SER A 25 -12.02 -15.12 -8.29
CA SER A 25 -12.06 -16.27 -9.19
C SER A 25 -11.01 -16.09 -10.29
N ALA A 26 -10.32 -17.17 -10.68
CA ALA A 26 -9.44 -17.16 -11.85
C ALA A 26 -10.15 -16.69 -13.13
N ARG A 27 -11.49 -16.83 -13.19
CA ARG A 27 -12.31 -16.32 -14.29
C ARG A 27 -12.34 -14.80 -14.39
N ALA A 28 -11.97 -14.10 -13.31
CA ALA A 28 -11.92 -12.64 -13.28
C ALA A 28 -10.56 -12.09 -13.76
N ALA A 29 -9.58 -12.94 -14.09
CA ALA A 29 -8.26 -12.50 -14.55
C ALA A 29 -8.39 -11.56 -15.76
N GLY A 30 -7.62 -10.47 -15.75
CA GLY A 30 -7.68 -9.44 -16.79
C GLY A 30 -8.91 -8.52 -16.76
N SER A 31 -9.79 -8.62 -15.77
CA SER A 31 -10.84 -7.61 -15.60
C SER A 31 -10.22 -6.29 -15.11
N ALA A 32 -10.46 -5.20 -15.82
CA ALA A 32 -9.94 -3.86 -15.49
C ALA A 32 -10.59 -3.20 -14.25
N ASP A 33 -11.48 -3.92 -13.54
CA ASP A 33 -12.21 -3.36 -12.42
C ASP A 33 -11.30 -3.22 -11.19
N ARG A 34 -11.22 -2.01 -10.62
CA ARG A 34 -10.48 -1.77 -9.37
C ARG A 34 -11.18 -2.52 -8.24
N ARG A 35 -10.62 -3.67 -7.87
CA ARG A 35 -11.13 -4.51 -6.77
C ARG A 35 -10.77 -3.86 -5.45
N ILE A 36 -11.70 -3.91 -4.49
CA ILE A 36 -11.41 -3.55 -3.10
C ILE A 36 -10.44 -4.62 -2.55
N PRO A 37 -9.25 -4.24 -2.06
CA PRO A 37 -8.35 -5.20 -1.43
C PRO A 37 -8.98 -5.90 -0.22
N ASP A 38 -8.69 -7.18 -0.08
CA ASP A 38 -9.03 -7.99 1.10
C ASP A 38 -8.12 -7.69 2.29
N GLY A 39 -6.92 -7.15 2.05
CA GLY A 39 -5.93 -6.87 3.09
C GLY A 39 -4.96 -5.75 2.74
N TYR A 40 -4.41 -5.15 3.79
CA TYR A 40 -3.49 -4.01 3.75
C TYR A 40 -2.38 -4.22 4.78
N VAL A 41 -1.13 -4.11 4.36
CA VAL A 41 0.04 -4.29 5.22
C VAL A 41 1.02 -3.15 5.01
N LEU A 42 1.44 -2.49 6.08
CA LEU A 42 2.56 -1.56 6.06
C LEU A 42 3.85 -2.33 6.36
N GLU A 43 4.78 -2.31 5.41
CA GLU A 43 6.09 -2.95 5.51
C GLU A 43 7.19 -1.89 5.61
N SER A 44 7.96 -1.94 6.70
CA SER A 44 9.11 -1.07 6.92
C SER A 44 10.41 -1.72 6.43
N PRO A 45 11.31 -0.99 5.77
CA PRO A 45 12.57 -1.54 5.30
C PRO A 45 13.44 -2.02 6.46
N GLY A 46 13.95 -3.25 6.37
CA GLY A 46 14.84 -3.84 7.38
C GLY A 46 14.13 -4.35 8.64
N GLU A 47 12.82 -4.15 8.78
CA GLU A 47 12.02 -4.73 9.86
C GLU A 47 11.30 -5.98 9.35
N ARG A 48 11.26 -7.03 10.19
CA ARG A 48 10.42 -8.22 9.92
C ARG A 48 8.99 -8.05 10.42
N ASN A 49 8.66 -6.89 10.98
CA ASN A 49 7.38 -6.64 11.60
C ASN A 49 6.44 -5.99 10.58
N GLU A 50 5.40 -6.72 10.22
CA GLU A 50 4.32 -6.26 9.36
C GLU A 50 3.23 -5.62 10.21
N VAL A 51 2.80 -4.41 9.84
CA VAL A 51 1.67 -3.76 10.51
C VAL A 51 0.42 -3.93 9.66
N ILE A 52 -0.55 -4.68 10.16
CA ILE A 52 -1.84 -4.87 9.49
C ILE A 52 -2.65 -3.58 9.59
N LEU A 53 -3.03 -3.04 8.45
CA LEU A 53 -3.87 -1.85 8.33
C LEU A 53 -5.33 -2.27 8.08
N SER A 54 -6.27 -1.47 8.56
CA SER A 54 -7.66 -1.56 8.11
C SER A 54 -7.87 -0.80 6.80
N HIS A 55 -9.01 -1.06 6.13
CA HIS A 55 -9.43 -0.30 4.95
C HIS A 55 -9.45 1.22 5.21
N THR A 56 -9.94 1.65 6.37
CA THR A 56 -10.00 3.08 6.74
C THR A 56 -8.62 3.68 6.98
N ASP A 57 -7.68 2.91 7.53
CA ASP A 57 -6.29 3.37 7.70
C ASP A 57 -5.66 3.63 6.33
N PHE A 58 -5.81 2.70 5.37
CA PHE A 58 -5.35 2.89 4.01
C PHE A 58 -6.02 4.09 3.31
N GLN A 59 -7.36 4.19 3.37
CA GLN A 59 -8.11 5.29 2.76
C GLN A 59 -7.68 6.67 3.28
N SER A 60 -7.21 6.75 4.53
CA SER A 60 -6.73 8.02 5.09
C SER A 60 -5.48 8.55 4.40
N VAL A 61 -4.64 7.66 3.85
CA VAL A 61 -3.38 8.01 3.19
C VAL A 61 -3.40 7.81 1.67
N GLU A 62 -4.37 7.07 1.12
CA GLU A 62 -4.43 6.66 -0.30
C GLU A 62 -4.16 7.80 -1.30
N LYS A 63 -4.74 8.99 -1.06
CA LYS A 63 -4.55 10.16 -1.93
C LYS A 63 -3.10 10.63 -2.03
N ARG A 64 -2.27 10.26 -1.05
CA ARG A 64 -0.85 10.61 -0.97
C ARG A 64 0.06 9.53 -1.55
N LEU A 65 -0.51 8.40 -1.96
CA LEU A 65 0.23 7.26 -2.44
C LEU A 65 0.21 7.20 -3.97
N GLU A 66 1.23 6.55 -4.49
CA GLU A 66 1.33 6.11 -5.88
C GLU A 66 1.43 4.59 -5.90
N GLU A 67 0.68 3.97 -6.81
CA GLU A 67 0.78 2.55 -7.09
C GLU A 67 2.02 2.32 -7.96
N THR A 68 3.02 1.63 -7.42
CA THR A 68 4.33 1.48 -8.07
C THR A 68 4.54 0.12 -8.69
N GLU A 69 3.92 -0.91 -8.12
CA GLU A 69 4.00 -2.28 -8.60
C GLU A 69 2.65 -2.94 -8.46
N THR A 70 2.26 -3.74 -9.44
CA THR A 70 1.08 -4.61 -9.38
C THR A 70 1.48 -6.01 -9.80
N TRP A 71 0.84 -7.01 -9.21
CA TRP A 71 1.05 -8.41 -9.56
C TRP A 71 -0.25 -9.19 -9.50
N GLU A 72 -0.31 -10.23 -10.33
CA GLU A 72 -1.39 -11.20 -10.37
C GLU A 72 -0.79 -12.60 -10.52
N GLN A 73 -1.34 -13.58 -9.81
CA GLN A 73 -0.95 -14.98 -9.90
C GLN A 73 -2.16 -15.89 -9.74
N ILE A 74 -2.35 -16.81 -10.68
CA ILE A 74 -3.40 -17.83 -10.58
C ILE A 74 -2.84 -19.08 -9.90
N VAL A 75 -3.52 -19.55 -8.86
CA VAL A 75 -3.25 -20.84 -8.20
C VAL A 75 -4.56 -21.64 -8.17
N GLY A 76 -4.61 -22.69 -8.99
CA GLY A 76 -5.83 -23.47 -9.19
C GLY A 76 -6.96 -22.61 -9.78
N SER A 77 -8.09 -22.52 -9.07
CA SER A 77 -9.26 -21.72 -9.48
C SER A 77 -9.27 -20.31 -8.89
N VAL A 78 -8.21 -19.89 -8.20
CA VAL A 78 -8.14 -18.62 -7.47
C VAL A 78 -7.10 -17.73 -8.13
N LEU A 79 -7.49 -16.48 -8.41
CA LEU A 79 -6.59 -15.39 -8.77
C LEU A 79 -6.19 -14.67 -7.49
N PHE A 80 -4.91 -14.62 -7.20
CA PHE A 80 -4.31 -13.73 -6.21
C PHE A 80 -3.76 -12.53 -6.92
N GLY A 81 -3.80 -11.39 -6.26
CA GLY A 81 -3.09 -10.22 -6.75
C GLY A 81 -2.91 -9.20 -5.67
N GLY A 82 -2.20 -8.16 -6.03
CA GLY A 82 -1.90 -7.10 -5.10
C GLY A 82 -1.12 -5.97 -5.74
N SER A 83 -0.88 -4.97 -4.93
CA SER A 83 -0.19 -3.77 -5.34
C SER A 83 0.71 -3.24 -4.24
N THR A 84 1.81 -2.62 -4.63
CA THR A 84 2.71 -1.89 -3.75
C THR A 84 2.46 -0.40 -3.92
N TRP A 85 2.26 0.27 -2.79
CA TRP A 85 1.96 1.69 -2.70
C TRP A 85 3.06 2.39 -1.92
N THR A 86 3.66 3.42 -2.53
CA THR A 86 4.66 4.25 -1.88
C THR A 86 4.18 5.69 -1.80
N LEU A 87 4.80 6.50 -0.94
CA LEU A 87 4.50 7.92 -0.90
C LEU A 87 4.85 8.56 -2.26
N ARG A 88 3.97 9.43 -2.76
CA ARG A 88 4.25 10.22 -3.96
C ARG A 88 5.50 11.07 -3.75
N PRO A 89 6.39 11.20 -4.75
CA PRO A 89 7.57 12.05 -4.66
C PRO A 89 7.23 13.49 -4.23
N ASP A 90 6.15 14.06 -4.79
CA ASP A 90 5.68 15.43 -4.49
C ASP A 90 5.18 15.61 -3.04
N MET A 91 4.89 14.52 -2.34
CA MET A 91 4.42 14.51 -0.96
C MET A 91 5.49 14.05 0.02
N ASN A 92 6.67 13.69 -0.49
CA ASN A 92 7.87 13.40 0.27
C ASN A 92 8.70 14.65 0.57
N ASP A 93 8.22 15.84 0.17
CA ASP A 93 8.87 17.13 0.47
C ASP A 93 8.73 17.48 1.96
N SER A 94 9.54 16.80 2.76
CA SER A 94 10.12 17.42 3.94
C SER A 94 11.07 18.47 3.41
N SER A 95 10.58 19.70 3.36
CA SER A 95 11.35 20.88 2.99
C SER A 95 12.65 20.84 3.79
N MET A 96 13.76 20.54 3.11
CA MET A 96 15.09 20.85 3.59
C MET A 96 15.14 22.36 3.76
N ARG A 97 14.72 22.83 4.94
CA ARG A 97 15.10 24.12 5.48
C ARG A 97 16.57 24.04 5.82
N GLU A 98 17.39 24.62 4.95
CA GLU A 98 18.69 25.17 5.32
C GLU A 98 18.81 26.53 4.61
N PRO A 99 18.54 27.66 5.30
CA PRO A 99 18.99 28.97 4.83
C PRO A 99 20.45 29.15 5.28
N GLY A 100 21.37 29.14 4.33
CA GLY A 100 22.74 29.63 4.48
C GLY A 100 22.90 31.00 3.85
#